data_AF-C5LKX0-F1
#
_entry.id   AF-C5LKX0-F1
#
_cell.length_a   1.000
_cell.length_b   1.000
_cell.length_c   1.000
_cell.angle_alpha   90.00
_cell.angle_beta   90.00
_cell.angle_gamma   90.00
#
_symmetry.space_group_name_H-M   'P 1'
#
loop_
_entity.id
_entity.type
_entity.pdbx_description
1 polymer ?
#
loop_
_entity_poly.entity_id
_entity_poly.type
_entity_poly.pdbx_seq_one_letter_code
_entity_poly.pdbx_strand_id
1 'polypeptide(L)'
;MKLLVSSFWFFLCDLFYVEAEVGENGHFRGLGPVNGDPNDRLYYRQKDYLEAISIPEAWSILDSTPKRTPVTIAVIDDGIEAAHPDLKGTVIKGYNVVDKNDDTSPRGRHGTCMAGIVGAIRNNKIGMAGILDSVRILPIFDGEVLSYSAIEDAFTYLINKRRDDVKVILMTEVSGS
;
A
#
# COMPACT_ATOMS: atom_id res chain seq x y z
N MET A 1 21.88 -21.76 -9.44
CA MET A 1 21.20 -22.15 -8.19
C MET A 1 20.43 -20.93 -7.71
N LYS A 2 19.10 -20.92 -7.89
CA LYS A 2 18.23 -19.77 -7.54
C LYS A 2 17.98 -19.80 -6.04
N LEU A 3 18.49 -18.81 -5.31
CA LEU A 3 17.98 -18.44 -4.01
C LEU A 3 16.92 -17.38 -4.26
N LEU A 4 15.66 -17.77 -4.10
CA LEU A 4 14.54 -16.84 -4.07
C LEU A 4 14.18 -16.67 -2.60
N VAL A 5 14.58 -15.54 -2.03
CA VAL A 5 14.01 -15.02 -0.80
C VAL A 5 13.82 -13.54 -1.05
N SER A 6 12.57 -13.10 -1.19
CA SER A 6 12.23 -11.68 -1.13
C SER A 6 11.17 -11.49 -0.06
N SER A 7 11.64 -11.35 1.18
CA SER A 7 10.87 -10.71 2.23
C SER A 7 10.99 -9.20 1.97
N PHE A 8 9.90 -8.56 1.54
CA PHE A 8 9.87 -7.09 1.39
C PHE A 8 9.50 -6.48 2.75
N TRP A 9 10.45 -5.77 3.34
CA TRP A 9 10.26 -4.98 4.56
C TRP A 9 10.30 -3.51 4.18
N PHE A 10 9.23 -2.76 4.42
CA PHE A 10 9.21 -1.30 4.30
C PHE A 10 9.40 -0.70 5.69
N PHE A 11 10.55 -0.05 5.92
CA PHE A 11 10.79 0.75 7.12
C PHE A 11 10.41 2.21 6.86
N LEU A 12 9.84 2.84 7.89
CA LEU A 12 9.72 4.27 8.19
C LEU A 12 9.29 5.28 7.09
N CYS A 13 8.40 6.19 7.51
CA CYS A 13 7.94 7.36 6.76
C CYS A 13 8.98 8.50 6.65
N ASP A 14 10.28 8.18 6.69
CA ASP A 14 11.37 9.08 6.35
C ASP A 14 11.98 8.62 5.01
N LEU A 15 12.27 9.59 4.14
CA LEU A 15 12.72 9.40 2.77
C LEU A 15 13.81 8.31 2.64
N PHE A 16 13.44 7.11 2.17
CA PHE A 16 14.39 6.06 1.83
C PHE A 16 14.93 6.27 0.42
N TYR A 17 16.25 6.46 0.35
CA TYR A 17 17.01 6.33 -0.88
C TYR A 17 17.01 4.85 -1.30
N VAL A 18 16.54 4.55 -2.52
CA VAL A 18 16.72 3.25 -3.15
C VAL A 18 18.03 3.30 -3.94
N GLU A 19 19.05 2.56 -3.51
CA GLU A 19 20.19 2.25 -4.38
C GLU A 19 19.75 1.16 -5.36
N ALA A 20 19.35 1.57 -6.56
CA ALA A 20 19.09 0.66 -7.67
C ALA A 20 20.39 0.51 -8.48
N GLU A 21 20.79 -0.72 -8.78
CA GLU A 21 21.99 -0.99 -9.59
C GLU A 21 21.80 -0.42 -11.00
N VAL A 22 22.62 0.58 -11.33
CA VAL A 22 22.67 1.23 -12.63
C VAL A 22 23.57 0.41 -13.55
N GLY A 23 23.09 0.05 -14.74
CA GLY A 23 23.91 -0.59 -15.76
C GLY A 23 25.11 0.26 -16.17
N GLU A 24 26.12 -0.35 -16.81
CA GLU A 24 27.47 0.21 -17.09
C GLU A 24 27.53 1.58 -17.81
N ASN A 25 26.40 2.10 -18.29
CA ASN A 25 26.26 3.38 -18.99
C ASN A 25 25.54 4.47 -18.16
N GLY A 26 25.33 4.26 -16.86
CA GLY A 26 24.86 5.31 -15.95
C GLY A 26 23.40 5.72 -16.15
N HIS A 27 22.60 4.96 -16.91
CA HIS A 27 21.19 5.23 -17.18
C HIS A 27 20.36 3.95 -16.99
N PHE A 28 19.22 4.05 -16.31
CA PHE A 28 18.09 3.12 -16.50
C PHE A 28 17.59 3.30 -17.93
N ARG A 29 18.22 2.61 -18.90
CA ARG A 29 17.78 2.68 -20.30
C ARG A 29 16.44 1.96 -20.44
N GLY A 30 15.36 2.74 -20.42
CA GLY A 30 14.21 2.49 -21.30
C GLY A 30 12.89 2.08 -20.66
N LEU A 31 12.59 2.50 -19.43
CA LEU A 31 11.35 2.10 -18.74
C LEU A 31 10.57 3.29 -18.16
N GLY A 32 10.60 4.45 -18.84
CA GLY A 32 9.57 5.45 -18.59
C GLY A 32 8.19 4.83 -18.86
N PRO A 33 7.12 5.27 -18.17
CA PRO A 33 5.82 4.62 -18.28
C PRO A 33 5.40 4.43 -19.73
N VAL A 34 5.06 3.19 -20.07
CA VAL A 34 4.65 2.77 -21.42
C VAL A 34 3.40 3.53 -21.88
N ASN A 35 2.63 4.11 -20.93
CA ASN A 35 1.42 4.90 -21.17
C ASN A 35 1.50 6.36 -20.65
N GLY A 36 2.71 6.87 -20.38
CA GLY A 36 2.91 8.21 -19.80
C GLY A 36 2.79 8.25 -18.28
N ASP A 37 3.44 9.24 -17.66
CA ASP A 37 3.45 9.44 -16.21
C ASP A 37 2.01 9.74 -15.72
N PRO A 38 1.56 9.17 -14.58
CA PRO A 38 0.33 9.60 -13.94
C PRO A 38 0.28 11.10 -13.69
N ASN A 39 -0.92 11.69 -13.78
CA ASN A 39 -1.10 13.15 -13.64
C ASN A 39 -1.13 13.64 -12.18
N ASP A 40 -0.82 12.77 -11.22
CA ASP A 40 -0.86 13.02 -9.78
C ASP A 40 0.26 13.97 -9.33
N ARG A 41 -0.06 14.92 -8.46
CA ARG A 41 0.82 16.07 -8.15
C ARG A 41 2.19 15.67 -7.62
N LEU A 42 2.26 14.57 -6.88
CA LEU A 42 3.48 14.08 -6.23
C LEU A 42 4.08 12.85 -6.91
N TYR A 43 3.56 12.42 -8.07
CA TYR A 43 4.09 11.25 -8.78
C TYR A 43 5.59 11.36 -9.08
N TYR A 44 6.10 12.57 -9.36
CA TYR A 44 7.53 12.81 -9.59
C TYR A 44 8.42 12.38 -8.39
N ARG A 45 7.87 12.30 -7.18
CA ARG A 45 8.58 11.81 -5.98
C ARG A 45 8.58 10.29 -5.87
N GLN A 46 7.71 9.62 -6.62
CA GLN A 46 7.55 8.17 -6.61
C GLN A 46 8.22 7.49 -7.79
N LYS A 47 8.45 8.24 -8.87
CA LYS A 47 8.90 7.73 -10.17
C LYS A 47 10.07 6.75 -10.06
N ASP A 48 11.16 7.17 -9.43
CA ASP A 48 12.40 6.37 -9.39
C ASP A 48 12.18 4.99 -8.74
N TYR A 49 11.47 4.92 -7.60
CA TYR A 49 11.24 3.64 -6.93
C TYR A 49 10.17 2.78 -7.65
N LEU A 50 9.18 3.42 -8.26
CA LEU A 50 8.14 2.71 -9.02
C LEU A 50 8.70 2.09 -10.30
N GLU A 51 9.57 2.81 -11.01
CA GLU A 51 10.32 2.29 -12.15
C GLU A 51 11.26 1.15 -11.72
N ALA A 52 11.95 1.29 -10.59
CA ALA A 52 12.86 0.26 -10.08
C ALA A 52 12.17 -1.10 -9.78
N ILE A 53 10.87 -1.10 -9.46
CA ILE A 53 10.09 -2.33 -9.22
C ILE A 53 9.08 -2.65 -10.35
N SER A 54 9.24 -1.99 -11.51
CA SER A 54 8.46 -2.21 -12.73
C SER A 54 6.93 -2.02 -12.57
N ILE A 55 6.51 -1.06 -11.74
CA ILE A 55 5.09 -0.68 -11.63
C ILE A 55 4.55 -0.08 -12.93
N PRO A 56 5.25 0.83 -13.64
CA PRO A 56 4.72 1.42 -14.87
C PRO A 56 4.36 0.41 -15.97
N GLU A 57 5.13 -0.67 -16.09
CA GLU A 57 4.88 -1.77 -17.02
C GLU A 57 3.69 -2.61 -16.57
N ALA A 58 3.58 -2.88 -15.27
CA ALA A 58 2.40 -3.55 -14.72
C ALA A 58 1.13 -2.74 -15.01
N TRP A 59 1.16 -1.42 -14.81
CA TRP A 59 0.07 -0.52 -15.20
C TRP A 59 -0.23 -0.60 -16.70
N SER A 60 0.78 -0.66 -17.56
CA SER A 60 0.55 -0.74 -19.01
C SER A 60 -0.29 -1.96 -19.45
N ILE A 61 -0.10 -3.09 -18.77
CA ILE A 61 -0.86 -4.32 -18.99
C ILE A 61 -2.26 -4.16 -18.38
N LEU A 62 -2.32 -3.71 -17.13
CA LEU A 62 -3.55 -3.68 -16.34
C LEU A 62 -4.54 -2.60 -16.81
N ASP A 63 -4.06 -1.45 -17.28
CA ASP A 63 -4.88 -0.34 -17.79
C ASP A 63 -5.58 -0.72 -19.10
N SER A 64 -5.00 -1.66 -19.86
CA SER A 64 -5.65 -2.23 -21.04
C SER A 64 -6.76 -3.24 -20.70
N THR A 65 -6.91 -3.62 -19.43
CA THR A 65 -7.88 -4.63 -18.97
C THR A 65 -9.17 -3.96 -18.45
N PRO A 66 -10.30 -4.03 -19.19
CA PRO A 66 -11.48 -3.21 -18.93
C PRO A 66 -12.32 -3.63 -17.71
N LYS A 67 -12.11 -4.84 -17.18
CA LYS A 67 -12.83 -5.35 -16.00
C LYS A 67 -11.87 -6.10 -15.10
N ARG A 68 -11.62 -5.54 -13.92
CA ARG A 68 -10.85 -6.19 -12.86
C ARG A 68 -11.72 -6.31 -11.62
N THR A 69 -11.67 -7.47 -10.98
CA THR A 69 -12.32 -7.69 -9.69
C THR A 69 -11.44 -7.07 -8.62
N PRO A 70 -11.95 -6.13 -7.80
CA PRO A 70 -11.14 -5.50 -6.77
C PRO A 70 -10.59 -6.52 -5.77
N VAL A 71 -9.29 -6.46 -5.52
CA VAL A 71 -8.63 -7.27 -4.49
C VAL A 71 -8.80 -6.58 -3.14
N THR A 72 -9.17 -7.34 -2.10
CA THR A 72 -9.20 -6.79 -0.74
C THR A 72 -7.87 -7.00 -0.06
N ILE A 73 -7.28 -5.91 0.42
CA ILE A 73 -6.04 -5.88 1.18
C ILE A 73 -6.37 -5.43 2.60
N ALA A 74 -6.07 -6.26 3.58
CA ALA A 74 -6.11 -5.86 4.98
C ALA A 74 -4.83 -5.07 5.30
N VAL A 75 -4.98 -3.87 5.85
CA VAL A 75 -3.88 -3.04 6.33
C VAL A 75 -3.98 -3.01 7.85
N ILE A 76 -3.05 -3.71 8.51
CA ILE A 76 -2.94 -3.78 9.97
C ILE A 76 -1.98 -2.67 10.41
N ASP A 77 -2.51 -1.62 11.04
CA ASP A 77 -1.78 -0.37 11.31
C ASP A 77 -2.51 0.55 12.31
N ASP A 78 -1.98 1.76 12.53
CA ASP A 78 -2.48 2.84 13.41
C ASP A 78 -3.77 3.54 12.95
N GLY A 79 -4.48 2.93 11.99
CA GLY A 79 -5.74 3.41 11.42
C GLY A 79 -5.57 4.16 10.10
N ILE A 80 -6.68 4.41 9.43
CA ILE A 80 -6.69 4.98 8.07
C ILE A 80 -7.71 6.10 7.97
N GLU A 81 -7.29 7.24 7.45
CA GLU A 81 -8.19 8.33 7.10
C GLU A 81 -9.03 7.95 5.86
N ALA A 82 -10.13 7.22 6.07
CA ALA A 82 -11.01 6.77 4.99
C ALA A 82 -11.65 7.92 4.18
N ALA A 83 -11.73 9.11 4.77
CA ALA A 83 -12.24 10.32 4.13
C ALA A 83 -11.17 11.10 3.34
N HIS A 84 -9.92 10.66 3.35
CA HIS A 84 -8.84 11.33 2.62
C HIS A 84 -9.21 11.42 1.12
N PRO A 85 -9.12 12.60 0.48
CA PRO A 85 -9.59 12.79 -0.89
C PRO A 85 -8.98 11.81 -1.89
N ASP A 86 -7.73 11.42 -1.66
CA ASP A 86 -6.97 10.51 -2.51
C ASP A 86 -7.24 9.02 -2.23
N LEU A 87 -8.07 8.69 -1.24
CA LEU A 87 -8.45 7.32 -0.85
C LEU A 87 -9.96 7.09 -0.90
N LYS A 88 -10.72 8.10 -1.33
CA LYS A 88 -12.17 8.10 -1.26
C LYS A 88 -12.79 6.97 -2.10
N GLY A 89 -13.45 6.04 -1.43
CA GLY A 89 -14.09 4.88 -2.06
C GLY A 89 -13.17 3.66 -2.21
N THR A 90 -11.87 3.80 -1.92
CA THR A 90 -10.93 2.69 -1.84
C THR A 90 -10.98 2.02 -0.47
N VAL A 91 -11.13 2.81 0.59
CA VAL A 91 -11.17 2.31 1.98
C VAL A 91 -12.58 1.85 2.33
N ILE A 92 -12.70 0.59 2.76
CA ILE A 92 -13.95 -0.02 3.21
C ILE A 92 -14.01 -0.08 4.74
N LYS A 93 -15.20 -0.39 5.28
CA LYS A 93 -15.40 -0.50 6.72
C LYS A 93 -14.46 -1.54 7.34
N GLY A 94 -13.63 -1.08 8.28
CA GLY A 94 -12.61 -1.81 8.99
C GLY A 94 -13.07 -2.37 10.34
N TYR A 95 -12.10 -2.86 11.11
CA TYR A 95 -12.30 -3.29 12.49
C TYR A 95 -11.13 -2.87 13.38
N ASN A 96 -11.45 -2.37 14.57
CA ASN A 96 -10.50 -2.05 15.62
C ASN A 96 -10.45 -3.21 16.61
N VAL A 97 -9.31 -3.89 16.67
CA VAL A 97 -9.15 -5.08 17.51
C VAL A 97 -8.88 -4.72 18.97
N VAL A 98 -8.34 -3.53 19.23
CA VAL A 98 -8.05 -3.02 20.57
C VAL A 98 -9.35 -2.74 21.33
N ASP A 99 -10.22 -1.92 20.73
CA ASP A 99 -11.48 -1.47 21.34
C ASP A 99 -12.69 -2.34 20.95
N LYS A 100 -12.47 -3.33 20.08
CA LYS A 100 -13.49 -4.29 19.62
C LYS A 100 -14.72 -3.63 19.00
N ASN A 101 -14.48 -2.68 18.11
CA ASN A 101 -15.51 -1.90 17.42
C ASN A 101 -15.09 -1.59 15.97
N ASP A 102 -15.88 -0.78 15.28
CA ASP A 102 -15.62 -0.44 13.87
C ASP A 102 -14.88 0.90 13.67
N ASP A 103 -14.38 1.52 14.75
CA ASP A 103 -13.66 2.79 14.70
C ASP A 103 -12.18 2.58 14.37
N THR A 104 -11.88 2.60 13.08
CA THR A 104 -10.53 2.55 12.54
C THR A 104 -10.02 3.93 12.09
N SER A 105 -10.52 5.01 12.72
CA SER A 105 -9.97 6.34 12.49
C SER A 105 -8.46 6.37 12.78
N PRO A 106 -7.69 7.20 12.06
CA PRO A 106 -6.24 7.24 12.23
C PRO A 106 -5.87 7.84 13.60
N ARG A 107 -4.98 7.16 14.33
CA ARG A 107 -4.33 7.70 15.54
C ARG A 107 -2.93 8.21 15.24
N GLY A 108 -2.33 7.77 14.13
CA GLY A 108 -1.15 8.36 13.53
C GLY A 108 -1.33 8.56 12.03
N ARG A 109 -0.22 8.79 11.32
CA ARG A 109 -0.24 8.97 9.85
C ARG A 109 0.17 7.69 9.12
N HIS A 110 0.65 6.67 9.83
CA HIS A 110 1.36 5.56 9.23
C HIS A 110 0.44 4.73 8.33
N GLY A 111 -0.70 4.29 8.85
CA GLY A 111 -1.67 3.50 8.10
C GLY A 111 -2.27 4.26 6.91
N THR A 112 -2.47 5.57 7.03
CA THR A 112 -2.94 6.40 5.91
C THR A 112 -1.87 6.51 4.81
N CYS A 113 -0.59 6.65 5.17
CA CYS A 113 0.52 6.62 4.22
C CYS A 113 0.62 5.25 3.51
N MET A 114 0.53 4.15 4.28
CA MET A 114 0.56 2.80 3.73
C MET A 114 -0.62 2.55 2.78
N ALA A 115 -1.82 3.00 3.14
CA ALA A 115 -2.99 2.95 2.28
C ALA A 115 -2.79 3.75 0.98
N GLY A 116 -2.14 4.92 1.07
CA GLY A 116 -1.78 5.74 -0.10
C GLY A 116 -0.84 5.03 -1.07
N ILE A 117 0.22 4.39 -0.57
CA ILE A 117 1.14 3.60 -1.41
C ILE A 117 0.39 2.49 -2.15
N VAL A 118 -0.49 1.78 -1.44
CA VAL A 118 -1.24 0.67 -2.02
C VAL A 118 -2.29 1.13 -3.02
N GLY A 119 -3.08 2.15 -2.70
CA GLY A 119 -4.34 2.41 -3.38
C GLY A 119 -4.79 3.88 -3.41
N ALA A 120 -3.85 4.83 -3.36
CA ALA A 120 -4.17 6.21 -3.76
C ALA A 120 -4.75 6.23 -5.19
N ILE A 121 -5.75 7.07 -5.42
CA ILE A 121 -6.49 7.13 -6.67
C ILE A 121 -5.59 7.77 -7.74
N ARG A 122 -4.92 6.93 -8.52
CA ARG A 122 -4.06 7.34 -9.63
C ARG A 122 -4.85 8.14 -10.69
N ASN A 123 -4.18 9.11 -11.30
CA ASN A 123 -4.69 10.00 -12.34
C ASN A 123 -5.79 10.98 -11.91
N ASN A 124 -5.82 11.39 -10.64
CA ASN A 124 -6.83 12.31 -10.11
C ASN A 124 -6.34 13.75 -9.88
N LYS A 125 -5.10 14.07 -10.27
CA LYS A 125 -4.41 15.38 -10.15
C LYS A 125 -4.11 15.83 -8.73
N ILE A 126 -4.31 15.00 -7.72
CA ILE A 126 -3.91 15.27 -6.33
C ILE A 126 -2.88 14.24 -5.89
N GLY A 127 -2.37 14.39 -4.65
CA GLY A 127 -1.60 13.37 -3.96
C GLY A 127 -0.60 12.55 -4.79
N MET A 128 -0.67 11.23 -4.62
CA MET A 128 0.27 10.24 -5.13
C MET A 128 -0.44 9.24 -6.06
N ALA A 129 0.31 8.52 -6.88
CA ALA A 129 -0.20 7.39 -7.63
C ALA A 129 -0.09 6.11 -6.77
N GLY A 130 -1.23 5.50 -6.43
CA GLY A 130 -1.26 4.19 -5.79
C GLY A 130 -0.82 3.09 -6.75
N ILE A 131 -0.21 2.04 -6.21
CA ILE A 131 0.22 0.88 -7.00
C ILE A 131 -0.98 0.18 -7.65
N LEU A 132 -2.10 0.06 -6.92
CA LEU A 132 -3.32 -0.59 -7.37
C LEU A 132 -4.45 0.43 -7.55
N ASP A 133 -5.14 0.36 -8.69
CA ASP A 133 -6.31 1.18 -9.03
C ASP A 133 -7.65 0.41 -8.93
N SER A 134 -7.59 -0.90 -8.64
CA SER A 134 -8.74 -1.77 -8.41
C SER A 134 -8.54 -2.56 -7.12
N VAL A 135 -8.64 -1.85 -5.98
CA VAL A 135 -8.38 -2.40 -4.65
C VAL A 135 -9.45 -1.95 -3.67
N ARG A 136 -9.74 -2.80 -2.68
CA ARG A 136 -10.46 -2.45 -1.46
C ARG A 136 -9.49 -2.53 -0.30
N ILE A 137 -9.29 -1.42 0.40
CA ILE A 137 -8.42 -1.36 1.58
C ILE A 137 -9.30 -1.59 2.81
N LEU A 138 -9.01 -2.66 3.55
CA LEU A 138 -9.66 -2.99 4.80
C LEU A 138 -8.76 -2.55 5.97
N PRO A 139 -9.10 -1.48 6.70
CA PRO A 139 -8.36 -1.10 7.90
C PRO A 139 -8.56 -2.13 9.00
N ILE A 140 -7.47 -2.56 9.62
CA ILE A 140 -7.46 -3.31 10.87
C ILE A 140 -6.63 -2.50 11.86
N PHE A 141 -7.29 -1.84 12.82
CA PHE A 141 -6.59 -1.02 13.80
C PHE A 141 -6.06 -1.90 14.93
N ASP A 142 -4.73 -1.97 15.09
CA ASP A 142 -4.05 -2.78 16.11
C ASP A 142 -3.42 -1.96 17.25
N GLY A 143 -3.48 -0.62 17.18
CA GLY A 143 -3.05 0.28 18.25
C GLY A 143 -2.06 1.35 17.79
N GLU A 144 -1.72 2.26 18.69
CA GLU A 144 -0.63 3.24 18.49
C GLU A 144 0.75 2.65 18.84
N VAL A 145 0.75 1.55 19.60
CA VAL A 145 1.95 0.85 20.06
C VAL A 145 1.77 -0.62 19.73
N LEU A 146 2.79 -1.22 19.12
CA LEU A 146 2.79 -2.63 18.78
C LEU A 146 2.53 -3.50 20.02
N SER A 147 1.58 -4.42 19.87
CA SER A 147 1.24 -5.42 20.86
C SER A 147 1.00 -6.75 20.18
N TYR A 148 1.74 -7.79 20.61
CA TYR A 148 1.53 -9.15 20.11
C TYR A 148 0.07 -9.60 20.24
N SER A 149 -0.60 -9.21 21.33
CA SER A 149 -2.02 -9.54 21.53
C SER A 149 -2.92 -8.89 20.47
N ALA A 150 -2.64 -7.65 20.08
CA ALA A 150 -3.45 -6.98 19.07
C ALA A 150 -3.22 -7.59 17.67
N ILE A 151 -1.98 -7.95 17.37
CA ILE A 151 -1.64 -8.65 16.12
C ILE A 151 -2.34 -10.02 16.07
N GLU A 152 -2.31 -10.79 17.16
CA GLU A 152 -3.03 -12.07 17.26
C GLU A 152 -4.55 -11.89 17.07
N ASP A 153 -5.14 -10.87 17.68
CA ASP A 153 -6.56 -10.54 17.53
C ASP A 153 -6.90 -10.12 16.08
N ALA A 154 -6.00 -9.38 15.41
CA ALA A 154 -6.12 -9.01 14.00
C ALA A 154 -6.14 -10.23 13.08
N PHE A 155 -5.17 -11.14 13.22
CA PHE A 155 -5.18 -12.38 12.44
C PHE A 155 -6.40 -13.24 12.75
N THR A 156 -6.77 -13.34 14.03
CA THR A 156 -7.97 -14.08 14.46
C THR A 156 -9.24 -13.52 13.83
N TYR A 157 -9.40 -12.19 13.81
CA TYR A 157 -10.51 -11.53 13.11
C TYR A 157 -10.50 -11.85 11.61
N LEU A 158 -9.35 -11.71 10.95
CA LEU A 158 -9.23 -11.93 9.50
C LEU A 158 -9.58 -13.38 9.13
N ILE A 159 -9.06 -14.36 9.86
CA ILE A 159 -9.34 -15.79 9.66
C ILE A 159 -10.83 -16.08 9.87
N ASN A 160 -11.42 -15.57 10.96
CA ASN A 160 -12.78 -15.94 11.34
C ASN A 160 -13.87 -15.17 10.57
N LYS A 161 -13.57 -13.95 10.11
CA LYS A 161 -14.58 -13.04 9.54
C LYS A 161 -14.32 -12.69 8.08
N ARG A 162 -13.07 -12.77 7.61
CA ARG A 162 -12.66 -12.21 6.30
C ARG A 162 -11.88 -13.17 5.39
N ARG A 163 -11.70 -14.43 5.77
CA ARG A 163 -10.92 -15.44 5.01
C ARG A 163 -11.31 -15.58 3.53
N ASP A 164 -12.59 -15.39 3.21
CA ASP A 164 -13.09 -15.57 1.84
C ASP A 164 -12.93 -14.29 1.00
N ASP A 165 -12.71 -13.14 1.65
CA ASP A 165 -12.66 -11.80 1.04
C ASP A 165 -11.23 -11.24 0.92
N VAL A 166 -10.45 -11.27 2.00
CA VAL A 166 -9.09 -10.72 2.07
C VAL A 166 -8.11 -11.64 1.35
N LYS A 167 -7.29 -11.07 0.45
CA LYS A 167 -6.30 -11.82 -0.34
C LYS A 167 -4.85 -11.44 -0.02
N VAL A 168 -4.63 -10.25 0.53
CA VAL A 168 -3.32 -9.77 0.96
C VAL A 168 -3.46 -9.15 2.34
N ILE A 169 -2.49 -9.43 3.20
CA ILE A 169 -2.32 -8.75 4.49
C ILE A 169 -1.06 -7.92 4.38
N LEU A 170 -1.21 -6.60 4.51
CA LEU A 170 -0.12 -5.66 4.69
C LEU A 170 -0.07 -5.32 6.18
N MET A 171 1.09 -5.57 6.78
CA MET A 171 1.36 -5.26 8.17
C MET A 171 2.72 -4.60 8.20
N THR A 172 2.83 -3.53 8.98
CA THR A 172 4.07 -2.77 9.13
C THR A 172 4.40 -2.62 10.58
N GLU A 173 5.62 -3.02 10.96
CA GLU A 173 6.10 -2.91 12.32
C GLU A 173 7.07 -1.73 12.40
N VAL A 174 6.83 -0.80 13.32
CA VAL A 174 7.86 0.13 13.76
C VAL A 174 8.59 -0.56 14.91
N SER A 175 9.76 -1.12 14.66
CA SER A 175 10.65 -1.54 15.76
C SER A 175 10.98 -0.29 16.57
N GLY A 176 10.55 -0.25 17.83
CA GLY A 176 11.01 0.76 18.77
C GLY A 176 12.54 0.78 18.77
N SER A 177 13.11 1.94 18.49
CA SER A 177 14.54 2.21 18.62
C SER A 177 14.99 2.23 20.09
#